data_AF-A0A847SU73-F1
#
_entry.id   AF-A0A847SU73-F1
#
_cell.length_a   1.000
_cell.length_b   1.000
_cell.length_c   1.000
_cell.angle_alpha   90.00
_cell.angle_beta   90.00
_cell.angle_gamma   90.00
#
_symmetry.space_group_name_H-M   'P 1'
#
loop_
_entity.id
_entity.type
_entity.pdbx_description
1 polymer ?
#
loop_
_entity_poly.entity_id
_entity_poly.type
_entity_poly.pdbx_seq_one_letter_code
_entity_poly.pdbx_strand_id
1 'polypeptide(L)'
;MLPEAERSEVEAIVGQYPDVKAAVNSLQLDKERFVQLYAVSPPSAIKDKLTEIIRQENTLEGNEKLPEDLRIPSHQSAGEKKKPVKEAVIKQLPVARKKDDRKWKIMTAAIVILLLGSVLLNFFFFQKSTDYKSRYKSLIATKEKLEAEKQREALTSVHSPAAPVIDPLSDPAFKWTTIQGAGLFKGKTVAVGWNAGTQTVYLQARSMPVPPTGKQFQLWAIINKKLVDEGVFETGAEAAQVLQQMKPLAAAQGFAVTLEKAGGSPEPSMDQVCMSAKIAM
;
A
#
# COMPACT_ATOMS: atom_id res chain seq x y z
N MET A 1 -10.86 11.74 9.52
CA MET A 1 -11.68 11.27 10.66
C MET A 1 -13.13 11.48 10.30
N LEU A 2 -14.02 10.57 10.72
CA LEU A 2 -15.46 10.71 10.49
C LEU A 2 -16.00 11.94 11.26
N PRO A 3 -16.95 12.68 10.69
CA PRO A 3 -17.74 13.67 11.42
C PRO A 3 -18.42 13.05 12.66
N GLU A 4 -18.62 13.84 13.71
CA GLU A 4 -19.14 13.35 15.01
C GLU A 4 -20.51 12.66 14.90
N ALA A 5 -21.38 13.16 14.01
CA ALA A 5 -22.68 12.56 13.73
C ALA A 5 -22.57 11.15 13.12
N GLU A 6 -21.70 10.98 12.12
CA GLU A 6 -21.47 9.68 11.47
C GLU A 6 -20.79 8.68 12.41
N ARG A 7 -19.96 9.17 13.35
CA ARG A 7 -19.32 8.31 14.36
C ARG A 7 -20.36 7.71 15.31
N SER A 8 -21.30 8.52 15.80
CA SER A 8 -22.37 8.04 16.70
C SER A 8 -23.28 7.02 16.03
N GLU A 9 -23.56 7.17 14.73
CA GLU A 9 -24.36 6.22 13.95
C GLU A 9 -23.66 4.87 13.81
N VAL A 10 -22.37 4.88 13.49
CA VAL A 10 -21.55 3.66 13.43
C VAL A 10 -21.48 2.96 14.78
N GLU A 11 -21.29 3.70 15.88
CA GLU A 11 -21.29 3.15 17.24
C GLU A 11 -22.63 2.50 17.61
N ALA A 12 -23.76 3.11 17.21
CA ALA A 12 -25.08 2.53 17.40
C ALA A 12 -25.27 1.22 16.59
N ILE A 13 -24.83 1.20 15.33
CA ILE A 13 -24.91 0.00 14.46
C ILE A 13 -24.02 -1.12 15.00
N VAL A 14 -22.82 -0.82 15.50
CA VAL A 14 -21.91 -1.79 16.13
C VAL A 14 -22.54 -2.43 17.38
N GLY A 15 -23.36 -1.70 18.13
CA GLY A 15 -24.11 -2.24 19.26
C GLY A 15 -25.25 -3.18 18.86
N GLN A 16 -25.81 -3.01 17.66
CA GLN A 16 -26.96 -3.77 17.17
C GLN A 16 -26.57 -5.01 16.34
N TYR A 17 -25.47 -4.95 15.59
CA TYR A 17 -25.08 -6.01 14.64
C TYR A 17 -23.70 -6.61 14.99
N PRO A 18 -23.65 -7.88 15.44
CA PRO A 18 -22.40 -8.56 15.79
C PRO A 18 -21.39 -8.66 14.64
N ASP A 19 -21.86 -8.86 13.40
CA ASP A 19 -21.01 -8.98 12.22
C ASP A 19 -20.30 -7.66 11.90
N VAL A 20 -21.00 -6.54 12.07
CA VAL A 20 -20.42 -5.19 11.90
C VAL A 20 -19.39 -4.92 12.99
N LYS A 21 -19.66 -5.33 14.23
CA LYS A 21 -18.69 -5.25 15.33
C LYS A 21 -17.41 -6.05 15.03
N ALA A 22 -17.55 -7.25 14.48
CA ALA A 22 -16.41 -8.07 14.09
C ALA A 22 -15.56 -7.39 13.00
N ALA A 23 -16.20 -6.80 11.99
CA ALA A 23 -15.52 -6.07 10.92
C ALA A 23 -14.83 -4.78 11.41
N VAL A 24 -15.44 -4.04 12.34
CA VAL A 24 -14.82 -2.86 12.94
C VAL A 24 -13.61 -3.25 13.80
N ASN A 25 -13.73 -4.33 14.58
CA ASN A 25 -12.63 -4.84 15.39
C ASN A 25 -11.46 -5.33 14.52
N SER A 26 -11.71 -6.03 13.41
CA SER A 26 -10.64 -6.46 12.50
C SER A 26 -9.91 -5.25 11.90
N LEU A 27 -10.65 -4.21 11.50
CA LEU A 27 -10.06 -2.99 10.96
C LEU A 27 -9.23 -2.23 12.02
N GLN A 28 -9.69 -2.20 13.27
CA GLN A 28 -8.93 -1.63 14.38
C GLN A 28 -7.62 -2.41 14.60
N LEU A 29 -7.67 -3.73 14.57
CA LEU A 29 -6.50 -4.59 14.77
C LEU A 29 -5.47 -4.46 13.63
N ASP A 30 -5.93 -4.30 12.38
CA ASP A 30 -5.07 -4.02 11.24
C ASP A 30 -4.36 -2.67 11.39
N LYS A 31 -5.09 -1.64 11.86
CA LYS A 31 -4.51 -0.33 12.15
C LYS A 31 -3.51 -0.39 13.31
N GLU A 32 -3.80 -1.13 14.36
CA GLU A 32 -2.87 -1.33 15.48
C GLU A 32 -1.58 -2.00 15.01
N ARG A 33 -1.68 -3.06 14.19
CA ARG A 33 -0.51 -3.71 13.59
C ARG A 33 0.31 -2.72 12.77
N PHE A 34 -0.35 -1.89 11.97
CA PHE A 34 0.32 -0.84 11.19
C PHE A 34 1.02 0.18 12.11
N VAL A 35 0.36 0.67 13.15
CA VAL A 35 0.95 1.64 14.10
C VAL A 35 2.14 1.04 14.85
N GLN A 36 2.08 -0.23 15.22
CA GLN A 36 3.20 -0.93 15.88
C GLN A 36 4.46 -0.98 15.02
N LEU A 37 4.33 -1.11 13.69
CA LEU A 37 5.47 -1.09 12.77
C LEU A 37 6.22 0.26 12.79
N TYR A 38 5.54 1.35 13.14
CA TYR A 38 6.10 2.70 13.20
C TYR A 38 6.23 3.24 14.63
N ALA A 39 6.10 2.38 15.64
CA ALA A 39 6.15 2.79 17.03
C ALA A 39 7.56 3.29 17.40
N VAL A 40 7.64 4.51 17.93
CA VAL A 40 8.87 5.08 18.50
C VAL A 40 8.85 4.88 20.01
N SER A 41 9.96 4.41 20.57
CA SER A 41 10.06 4.22 22.03
C SER A 41 9.91 5.58 22.74
N PRO A 42 8.90 5.74 23.61
CA PRO A 42 8.75 6.98 24.35
C PRO A 42 9.91 7.13 25.36
N PRO A 43 10.31 8.37 25.69
CA PRO A 43 11.25 8.63 26.78
C PRO A 43 10.77 8.02 28.11
N SER A 44 11.69 7.41 28.87
CA SER A 44 11.38 6.71 30.12
C SER A 44 10.68 7.58 31.17
N ALA A 45 11.04 8.87 31.22
CA ALA A 45 10.45 9.85 32.14
C ALA A 45 8.93 10.07 31.95
N ILE A 46 8.38 9.73 30.79
CA ILE A 46 6.94 9.90 30.53
C ILE A 46 6.11 8.89 31.31
N LYS A 47 6.61 7.65 31.46
CA LYS A 47 5.93 6.60 32.22
C LYS A 47 5.76 7.00 33.68
N ASP A 48 6.81 7.52 34.29
CA ASP A 48 6.79 7.92 35.70
C ASP A 48 5.86 9.13 35.92
N LYS A 49 5.90 10.11 35.01
CA LYS A 49 4.98 11.25 35.02
C LYS A 49 3.52 10.83 34.89
N LEU A 50 3.19 9.96 33.93
CA LEU A 50 1.83 9.45 33.74
C LEU A 50 1.35 8.65 34.94
N THR A 51 2.21 7.81 35.51
CA THR A 51 1.88 7.00 36.70
C THR A 51 1.57 7.90 37.90
N GLU A 52 2.35 8.98 38.07
CA GLU A 52 2.12 9.95 39.13
C GLU A 52 0.83 10.77 38.92
N ILE A 53 0.54 11.16 37.67
CA ILE A 53 -0.72 11.83 37.30
C ILE A 53 -1.91 10.94 37.62
N ILE A 54 -1.88 9.66 37.23
CA ILE A 54 -2.96 8.69 37.52
C ILE A 54 -3.14 8.50 39.04
N ARG A 55 -2.03 8.42 39.80
CA ARG A 55 -2.08 8.28 41.26
C ARG A 55 -2.75 9.48 41.94
N GLN A 56 -2.65 10.67 41.34
CA GLN A 56 -3.12 11.93 41.89
C GLN A 56 -4.35 12.50 41.18
N GLU A 57 -4.92 11.77 40.22
CA GLU A 57 -6.03 12.22 39.34
C GLU A 57 -7.25 12.73 40.12
N ASN A 58 -7.51 12.15 41.29
CA ASN A 58 -8.63 12.52 42.16
C ASN A 58 -8.26 13.54 43.26
N THR A 59 -7.09 14.18 43.17
CA THR A 59 -6.60 15.15 44.16
C THR A 59 -6.40 16.53 43.51
N LEU A 60 -6.61 17.60 44.29
CA LEU A 60 -6.43 18.98 43.81
C LEU A 60 -5.00 19.24 43.32
N GLU A 61 -4.00 18.66 44.01
CA GLU A 61 -2.57 18.74 43.63
C GLU A 61 -2.24 18.00 42.33
N GLY A 62 -2.98 16.94 42.00
CA GLY A 62 -2.84 16.21 40.73
C GLY A 62 -3.44 16.96 39.54
N ASN A 63 -4.53 17.69 39.75
CA ASN A 63 -5.15 18.53 38.71
C ASN A 63 -4.21 19.65 38.23
N GLU A 64 -3.37 20.20 39.11
CA GLU A 64 -2.38 21.22 38.71
C GLU A 64 -1.24 20.65 37.86
N LYS A 65 -0.92 19.35 38.00
CA LYS A 65 0.12 18.66 37.23
C LYS A 65 -0.33 18.28 35.81
N LEU A 66 -1.62 18.38 35.50
CA LEU A 66 -2.16 18.16 34.16
C LEU A 66 -1.85 19.36 33.24
N PRO A 67 -1.63 19.12 31.93
CA PRO A 67 -1.61 20.18 30.92
C PRO A 67 -2.90 21.01 30.98
N GLU A 68 -2.82 22.31 30.70
CA GLU A 68 -3.93 23.27 30.86
C GLU A 68 -5.24 22.79 30.23
N ASP A 69 -5.16 22.18 29.05
CA ASP A 69 -6.30 21.69 28.26
C ASP A 69 -7.06 20.51 28.89
N LEU A 70 -6.45 19.83 29.87
CA LEU A 70 -7.00 18.65 30.55
C LEU A 70 -7.36 18.93 32.01
N ARG A 71 -7.16 20.17 32.50
CA ARG A 71 -7.50 20.54 33.87
C ARG A 71 -9.01 20.67 34.02
N ILE A 72 -9.54 20.15 35.12
CA ILE A 72 -10.92 20.44 35.51
C ILE A 72 -10.95 21.94 35.89
N PRO A 73 -11.83 22.77 35.29
CA PRO A 73 -11.91 24.19 35.61
C PRO A 73 -12.21 24.36 37.10
N SER A 74 -11.25 24.93 37.83
CA SER A 74 -11.43 25.27 39.24
C SER A 74 -12.47 26.38 39.33
N HIS A 75 -13.68 26.05 39.78
CA HIS A 75 -14.63 27.04 40.28
C HIS A 75 -14.02 27.74 41.52
N GLN A 76 -13.23 28.78 41.32
CA GLN A 76 -13.09 29.82 42.32
C GLN A 76 -14.32 30.72 42.25
N SER A 77 -15.19 30.52 43.24
CA SER A 77 -16.27 31.43 43.59
C SER A 77 -15.69 32.80 43.93
N ALA A 78 -16.00 33.81 43.11
CA ALA A 78 -15.87 35.20 43.46
C ALA A 78 -17.16 35.94 43.08
N GLY A 79 -17.95 36.29 44.09
CA GLY A 79 -18.77 37.50 44.07
C GLY A 79 -20.10 37.42 43.34
N GLU A 80 -21.10 36.91 44.04
CA GLU A 80 -22.50 37.26 43.91
C GLU A 80 -22.72 38.79 43.76
N LYS A 81 -23.44 39.24 42.72
CA LYS A 81 -24.35 40.39 42.81
C LYS A 81 -25.65 40.13 42.05
N LYS A 82 -26.69 39.85 42.82
CA LYS A 82 -28.11 39.87 42.42
C LYS A 82 -28.59 41.30 42.12
N LYS A 83 -29.26 41.45 40.97
CA LYS A 83 -30.56 42.16 40.68
C LYS A 83 -30.72 43.65 41.10
N PRO A 84 -31.41 44.50 40.29
CA PRO A 84 -32.87 44.38 40.20
C PRO A 84 -33.50 44.56 38.81
N VAL A 85 -34.62 43.86 38.67
CA VAL A 85 -35.70 44.10 37.73
C VAL A 85 -36.33 45.47 38.03
N LYS A 86 -36.66 46.24 36.98
CA LYS A 86 -37.71 47.27 37.03
C LYS A 86 -38.65 47.07 35.85
N GLU A 87 -39.91 46.88 36.21
CA GLU A 87 -41.08 46.79 35.35
C GLU A 87 -41.44 48.13 34.68
N ALA A 88 -42.13 47.98 33.55
CA ALA A 88 -43.10 48.88 32.90
C ALA A 88 -42.59 50.22 32.31
N VAL A 89 -42.81 50.38 31.00
CA VAL A 89 -43.86 51.26 30.43
C VAL A 89 -43.73 51.27 28.91
N ILE A 90 -44.83 50.98 28.23
CA ILE A 90 -45.00 51.12 26.78
C ILE A 90 -44.92 52.62 26.43
N LYS A 91 -44.01 53.00 25.53
CA LYS A 91 -44.14 54.25 24.75
C LYS A 91 -43.94 53.94 23.26
N GLN A 92 -44.93 54.42 22.50
CA GLN A 92 -45.11 54.26 21.06
C GLN A 92 -43.99 54.93 20.25
N LEU A 93 -43.81 54.43 19.02
CA LEU A 93 -42.85 54.87 18.00
C LEU A 93 -42.92 56.37 17.69
N PRO A 94 -41.81 56.96 17.22
CA PRO A 94 -41.87 57.60 15.92
C PRO A 94 -40.81 57.06 14.95
N VAL A 95 -41.27 56.91 13.72
CA VAL A 95 -40.49 56.59 12.52
C VAL A 95 -39.46 57.69 12.26
N ALA A 96 -38.18 57.31 12.15
CA ALA A 96 -37.20 58.07 11.39
C ALA A 96 -36.05 57.15 10.92
N ARG A 97 -36.30 56.37 9.86
CA ARG A 97 -35.20 55.83 9.05
C ARG A 97 -34.57 56.98 8.28
N LYS A 98 -33.32 57.34 8.61
CA LYS A 98 -32.45 58.10 7.70
C LYS A 98 -31.45 57.14 7.04
N LYS A 99 -31.33 57.33 5.72
CA LYS A 99 -30.54 56.57 4.75
C LYS A 99 -29.05 56.57 5.06
N ASP A 100 -28.46 55.38 5.09
CA ASP A 100 -27.04 55.16 4.81
C ASP A 100 -26.94 54.42 3.45
N ASP A 101 -27.44 55.06 2.39
CA ASP A 101 -27.55 54.51 1.02
C ASP A 101 -26.19 54.01 0.48
N ARG A 102 -25.06 54.54 0.97
CA ARG A 102 -23.72 54.18 0.49
C ARG A 102 -23.22 52.85 1.08
N LYS A 103 -23.49 52.59 2.36
CA LYS A 103 -23.07 51.33 3.02
C LYS A 103 -23.90 50.15 2.51
N TRP A 104 -25.19 50.35 2.28
CA TRP A 104 -26.04 49.30 1.71
C TRP A 104 -25.67 48.98 0.26
N LYS A 105 -25.26 49.97 -0.53
CA LYS A 105 -24.74 49.78 -1.90
C LYS A 105 -23.40 49.03 -1.94
N ILE A 106 -22.48 49.32 -1.02
CA ILE A 106 -21.20 48.57 -0.92
C ILE A 106 -21.46 47.13 -0.45
N MET A 107 -22.38 46.93 0.49
CA MET A 107 -22.77 45.62 0.97
C MET A 107 -23.44 44.78 -0.13
N THR A 108 -24.33 45.37 -0.94
CA THR A 108 -24.92 44.68 -2.10
C THR A 108 -23.87 44.38 -3.17
N ALA A 109 -22.96 45.31 -3.47
CA ALA A 109 -21.87 45.06 -4.42
C ALA A 109 -20.94 43.93 -3.97
N ALA A 110 -20.57 43.87 -2.68
CA ALA A 110 -19.75 42.80 -2.13
C ALA A 110 -20.44 41.43 -2.20
N ILE A 111 -21.75 41.36 -1.91
CA ILE A 111 -22.53 40.12 -2.03
C ILE A 111 -22.59 39.68 -3.50
N VAL A 112 -22.82 40.60 -4.44
CA VAL A 112 -22.86 40.27 -5.88
C VAL A 112 -21.50 39.77 -6.36
N ILE A 113 -20.39 40.39 -5.94
CA ILE A 113 -19.03 39.93 -6.28
C ILE A 113 -18.74 38.55 -5.69
N LEU A 114 -19.13 38.31 -4.43
CA LEU A 114 -18.95 37.01 -3.77
C LEU A 114 -19.80 35.93 -4.44
N LEU A 115 -21.02 36.26 -4.86
CA LEU A 115 -21.91 35.36 -5.59
C LEU A 115 -21.33 35.03 -6.97
N LEU A 116 -20.87 36.03 -7.72
CA LEU A 116 -20.21 35.82 -9.02
C LEU A 116 -18.92 35.00 -8.89
N GLY A 117 -18.11 35.28 -7.87
CA GLY A 117 -16.90 34.50 -7.57
C GLY A 117 -17.23 33.04 -7.23
N SER A 118 -18.29 32.79 -6.45
CA SER A 118 -18.76 31.44 -6.11
C SER A 118 -19.23 30.68 -7.36
N VAL A 119 -19.98 31.34 -8.25
CA VAL A 119 -20.44 30.73 -9.51
C VAL A 119 -19.25 30.41 -10.42
N LEU A 120 -18.26 31.30 -10.53
CA LEU A 120 -17.05 31.07 -11.32
C LEU A 120 -16.20 29.92 -10.75
N LEU A 121 -16.02 29.86 -9.43
CA LEU A 121 -15.30 28.78 -8.75
C LEU A 121 -16.03 27.44 -8.92
N ASN A 122 -17.36 27.43 -8.81
CA ASN A 122 -18.18 26.23 -9.03
C ASN A 122 -18.03 25.73 -10.47
N PHE A 123 -18.09 26.65 -11.45
CA PHE A 123 -17.90 26.32 -12.86
C PHE A 123 -16.50 25.76 -13.14
N PHE A 124 -15.44 26.39 -12.61
CA PHE A 124 -14.07 25.91 -12.76
C PHE A 124 -13.87 24.53 -12.10
N PHE A 125 -14.47 24.30 -10.93
CA PHE A 125 -14.44 23.01 -10.23
C PHE A 125 -15.20 21.93 -11.00
N PHE A 126 -16.34 22.27 -11.61
CA PHE A 126 -17.11 21.38 -12.49
C PHE A 126 -16.32 21.01 -13.76
N GLN A 127 -15.59 21.97 -14.34
CA GLN A 127 -14.75 21.72 -15.51
C GLN A 127 -13.61 20.74 -15.18
N LYS A 128 -12.99 20.88 -14.01
CA LYS A 128 -11.96 19.94 -13.52
C LYS A 128 -12.50 18.55 -13.16
N SER A 129 -13.76 18.46 -12.73
CA SER A 129 -14.44 17.18 -12.44
C SER A 129 -14.70 16.33 -13.70
N THR A 130 -14.80 16.96 -14.87
CA THR A 130 -15.04 16.24 -16.13
C THR A 130 -13.83 15.42 -16.59
N ASP A 131 -12.60 15.85 -16.26
CA ASP A 131 -11.36 15.15 -16.63
C ASP A 131 -11.19 13.83 -15.85
N TYR A 132 -11.68 13.72 -14.61
CA TYR A 132 -11.63 12.46 -13.87
C TYR A 132 -12.57 11.41 -14.47
N LYS A 133 -13.77 11.82 -14.92
CA LYS A 133 -14.71 10.92 -15.58
C LYS A 133 -14.20 10.48 -16.95
N SER A 134 -13.51 11.36 -17.70
CA SER A 134 -12.94 11.00 -19.01
C SER A 134 -11.81 9.98 -18.86
N ARG A 135 -10.90 10.18 -17.89
CA ARG A 135 -9.80 9.25 -17.59
C ARG A 135 -10.29 7.92 -17.04
N TYR A 136 -11.33 7.94 -16.21
CA TYR A 136 -11.93 6.71 -15.72
C TYR A 136 -12.61 5.92 -16.85
N LYS A 137 -13.35 6.61 -17.72
CA LYS A 137 -13.94 6.02 -18.93
C LYS A 137 -12.88 5.51 -19.90
N SER A 138 -11.77 6.21 -20.09
CA SER A 138 -10.69 5.73 -20.95
C SER A 138 -9.97 4.54 -20.33
N LEU A 139 -9.79 4.48 -19.01
CA LEU A 139 -9.26 3.30 -18.32
C LEU A 139 -10.16 2.09 -18.51
N ILE A 140 -11.48 2.26 -18.34
CA ILE A 140 -12.45 1.17 -18.59
C ILE A 140 -12.40 0.75 -20.05
N ALA A 141 -12.44 1.69 -20.99
CA ALA A 141 -12.36 1.38 -22.41
C ALA A 141 -11.04 0.69 -22.81
N THR A 142 -9.91 1.06 -22.18
CA THR A 142 -8.62 0.39 -22.38
C THR A 142 -8.65 -1.03 -21.80
N LYS A 143 -9.26 -1.22 -20.62
CA LYS A 143 -9.43 -2.55 -20.02
C LYS A 143 -10.31 -3.45 -20.89
N GLU A 144 -11.46 -2.96 -21.32
CA GLU A 144 -12.37 -3.68 -22.22
C GLU A 144 -11.70 -4.02 -23.56
N LYS A 145 -10.91 -3.10 -24.14
CA LYS A 145 -10.13 -3.39 -25.35
C LYS A 145 -9.08 -4.46 -25.11
N LEU A 146 -8.35 -4.40 -24.00
CA LEU A 146 -7.33 -5.39 -23.68
C LEU A 146 -7.95 -6.77 -23.40
N GLU A 147 -9.11 -6.82 -22.75
CA GLU A 147 -9.84 -8.07 -22.52
C GLU A 147 -10.42 -8.63 -23.81
N ALA A 148 -10.99 -7.77 -24.68
CA ALA A 148 -11.45 -8.17 -26.00
C ALA A 148 -10.30 -8.61 -26.90
N GLU A 149 -9.12 -7.99 -26.79
CA GLU A 149 -7.90 -8.40 -27.50
C GLU A 149 -7.39 -9.74 -26.96
N LYS A 150 -7.31 -9.93 -25.63
CA LYS A 150 -7.00 -11.24 -25.03
C LYS A 150 -7.99 -12.32 -25.40
N GLN A 151 -9.27 -11.99 -25.48
CA GLN A 151 -10.32 -12.92 -25.88
C GLN A 151 -10.23 -13.23 -27.37
N ARG A 152 -9.89 -12.24 -28.22
CA ARG A 152 -9.58 -12.47 -29.63
C ARG A 152 -8.30 -13.30 -29.79
N GLU A 153 -7.24 -13.02 -29.05
CA GLU A 153 -6.04 -13.85 -29.00
C GLU A 153 -6.37 -15.26 -28.54
N ALA A 154 -7.24 -15.43 -27.54
CA ALA A 154 -7.70 -16.75 -27.11
C ALA A 154 -8.50 -17.46 -28.21
N LEU A 155 -9.47 -16.80 -28.87
CA LEU A 155 -10.22 -17.39 -29.99
C LEU A 155 -9.36 -17.65 -31.24
N THR A 156 -8.40 -16.78 -31.53
CA THR A 156 -7.40 -16.96 -32.60
C THR A 156 -6.38 -18.03 -32.23
N SER A 157 -6.07 -18.23 -30.94
CA SER A 157 -5.26 -19.35 -30.45
C SER A 157 -6.01 -20.68 -30.48
N VAL A 158 -7.35 -20.67 -30.53
CA VAL A 158 -8.18 -21.88 -30.76
C VAL A 158 -8.19 -22.26 -32.26
N HIS A 159 -8.01 -21.30 -33.17
CA HIS A 159 -7.97 -21.54 -34.63
C HIS A 159 -6.56 -21.56 -35.24
N SER A 160 -5.55 -21.07 -34.53
CA SER A 160 -4.13 -21.35 -34.79
C SER A 160 -3.77 -22.61 -34.00
N PRO A 161 -2.84 -23.47 -34.45
CA PRO A 161 -2.28 -24.49 -33.58
C PRO A 161 -1.38 -23.81 -32.55
N ALA A 162 -1.96 -23.08 -31.60
CA ALA A 162 -1.26 -22.67 -30.39
C ALA A 162 -1.00 -23.97 -29.62
N ALA A 163 0.28 -24.29 -29.48
CA ALA A 163 0.72 -25.44 -28.72
C ALA A 163 -0.04 -25.47 -27.38
N PRO A 164 -0.54 -26.64 -26.94
CA PRO A 164 -1.18 -26.75 -25.64
C PRO A 164 -0.28 -26.08 -24.59
N VAL A 165 -0.87 -25.40 -23.60
CA VAL A 165 -0.12 -24.96 -22.41
C VAL A 165 0.21 -26.25 -21.66
N ILE A 166 1.25 -26.94 -22.13
CA ILE A 166 1.77 -28.15 -21.51
C ILE A 166 2.48 -27.66 -20.26
N ASP A 167 2.07 -28.18 -19.12
CA ASP A 167 2.83 -28.02 -17.88
C ASP A 167 4.29 -28.48 -18.16
N PRO A 168 5.31 -27.60 -18.03
CA PRO A 168 6.70 -27.95 -18.30
C PRO A 168 7.22 -29.14 -17.49
N LEU A 169 6.56 -29.46 -16.36
CA LEU A 169 6.86 -30.64 -15.55
C LEU A 169 6.31 -31.94 -16.17
N SER A 170 5.28 -31.83 -17.00
CA SER A 170 4.58 -32.94 -17.65
C SER A 170 5.00 -33.13 -19.12
N ASP A 171 5.73 -32.17 -19.69
CA ASP A 171 6.23 -32.23 -21.06
C ASP A 171 7.54 -33.06 -21.16
N PRO A 172 7.55 -34.19 -21.90
CA PRO A 172 8.75 -34.99 -22.09
C PRO A 172 9.85 -34.28 -22.90
N ALA A 173 9.55 -33.17 -23.59
CA ALA A 173 10.54 -32.36 -24.29
C ALA A 173 11.40 -31.52 -23.34
N PHE A 174 10.96 -31.29 -22.10
CA PHE A 174 11.77 -30.61 -21.09
C PHE A 174 12.74 -31.58 -20.43
N LYS A 175 14.04 -31.32 -20.64
CA LYS A 175 15.12 -32.02 -19.95
C LYS A 175 15.43 -31.33 -18.63
N TRP A 176 15.05 -31.97 -17.53
CA TRP A 176 15.30 -31.48 -16.18
C TRP A 176 16.70 -31.90 -15.68
N THR A 177 17.53 -30.91 -15.37
CA THR A 177 18.85 -31.09 -14.78
C THR A 177 18.87 -30.51 -13.36
N THR A 178 19.30 -31.31 -12.38
CA THR A 178 19.44 -30.82 -11.00
C THR A 178 20.86 -30.34 -10.75
N ILE A 179 20.99 -29.09 -10.34
CA ILE A 179 22.22 -28.47 -9.88
C ILE A 179 22.32 -28.62 -8.36
N GLN A 180 23.34 -29.33 -7.90
CA GLN A 180 23.62 -29.49 -6.48
C GLN A 180 24.69 -28.48 -6.03
N GLY A 181 24.46 -27.89 -4.87
CA GLY A 181 25.40 -26.94 -4.28
C GLY A 181 26.56 -27.63 -3.60
N ALA A 182 27.73 -27.00 -3.66
CA ALA A 182 28.95 -27.45 -2.98
C ALA A 182 29.32 -26.49 -1.84
N GLY A 183 30.18 -26.96 -0.92
CA GLY A 183 30.70 -26.13 0.18
C GLY A 183 29.60 -25.57 1.09
N LEU A 184 29.50 -24.23 1.16
CA LEU A 184 28.49 -23.49 1.94
C LEU A 184 27.05 -23.79 1.51
N PHE A 185 26.85 -24.28 0.29
CA PHE A 185 25.54 -24.60 -0.28
C PHE A 185 25.28 -26.12 -0.34
N LYS A 186 26.01 -26.92 0.45
CA LYS A 186 25.80 -28.38 0.53
C LYS A 186 24.36 -28.70 0.93
N GLY A 187 23.69 -29.55 0.15
CA GLY A 187 22.28 -29.92 0.35
C GLY A 187 21.27 -28.92 -0.22
N LYS A 188 21.73 -27.84 -0.86
CA LYS A 188 20.88 -26.92 -1.63
C LYS A 188 20.79 -27.42 -3.08
N THR A 189 19.61 -27.33 -3.67
CA THR A 189 19.36 -27.84 -5.03
C THR A 189 18.51 -26.88 -5.84
N VAL A 190 18.88 -26.72 -7.10
CA VAL A 190 18.13 -26.00 -8.13
C VAL A 190 17.83 -26.95 -9.26
N ALA A 191 16.58 -27.05 -9.70
CA ALA A 191 16.21 -27.84 -10.87
C ALA A 191 16.02 -26.90 -12.06
N VAL A 192 16.68 -27.19 -13.18
CA VAL A 192 16.57 -26.41 -14.43
C VAL A 192 15.98 -27.31 -15.50
N GLY A 193 14.80 -26.96 -16.00
CA GLY A 193 14.14 -27.60 -17.12
C GLY A 193 14.42 -26.83 -18.38
N TRP A 194 15.05 -27.46 -19.37
CA TRP A 194 15.33 -26.84 -20.67
C TRP A 194 14.67 -27.62 -21.79
N ASN A 195 13.99 -26.91 -22.69
CA ASN A 195 13.45 -27.44 -23.93
C ASN A 195 14.24 -26.86 -25.11
N ALA A 196 15.00 -27.72 -25.81
CA ALA A 196 15.82 -27.32 -26.94
C ALA A 196 15.00 -26.91 -28.19
N GLY A 197 13.78 -27.42 -28.33
CA GLY A 197 12.91 -27.12 -29.47
C GLY A 197 12.29 -25.73 -29.38
N THR A 198 11.79 -25.35 -28.19
CA THR A 198 11.17 -24.04 -27.95
C THR A 198 12.13 -23.01 -27.37
N GLN A 199 13.38 -23.41 -27.10
CA GLN A 199 14.40 -22.60 -26.41
C GLN A 199 13.94 -22.10 -25.04
N THR A 200 12.95 -22.75 -24.42
CA THR A 200 12.39 -22.30 -23.14
C THR A 200 13.17 -22.91 -21.98
N VAL A 201 13.51 -22.08 -21.01
CA VAL A 201 14.19 -22.50 -19.78
C VAL A 201 13.32 -22.14 -18.58
N TYR A 202 13.07 -23.12 -17.72
CA TYR A 202 12.45 -22.94 -16.42
C TYR A 202 13.41 -23.34 -15.32
N LEU A 203 13.36 -22.61 -14.21
CA LEU A 203 14.14 -22.89 -13.02
C LEU A 203 13.22 -23.03 -11.80
N GLN A 204 13.53 -24.00 -10.96
CA GLN A 204 12.89 -24.21 -9.67
C GLN A 204 13.93 -24.24 -8.55
N ALA A 205 13.86 -23.27 -7.65
CA ALA A 205 14.80 -23.11 -6.54
C ALA A 205 14.33 -23.88 -5.28
N ARG A 206 14.26 -25.21 -5.36
CA ARG A 206 13.61 -26.09 -4.35
C ARG A 206 14.07 -25.90 -2.91
N SER A 207 15.36 -25.67 -2.69
CA SER A 207 15.92 -25.57 -1.33
C SER A 207 17.03 -24.53 -1.28
N MET A 208 16.82 -23.36 -1.88
CA MET A 208 17.79 -22.27 -1.84
C MET A 208 17.51 -21.33 -0.66
N PRO A 209 18.54 -20.86 0.07
CA PRO A 209 18.35 -19.85 1.11
C PRO A 209 17.99 -18.52 0.46
N VAL A 210 17.27 -17.67 1.20
CA VAL A 210 17.03 -16.28 0.76
C VAL A 210 18.38 -15.55 0.68
N PRO A 211 18.69 -14.81 -0.40
CA PRO A 211 19.94 -14.10 -0.53
C PRO A 211 20.04 -12.99 0.53
N PRO A 212 21.26 -12.64 0.99
CA PRO A 212 21.48 -11.49 1.85
C PRO A 212 21.00 -10.19 1.20
N THR A 213 20.68 -9.17 2.02
CA THR A 213 20.24 -7.85 1.52
C THR A 213 21.21 -7.29 0.48
N GLY A 214 20.68 -6.90 -0.68
CA GLY A 214 21.47 -6.34 -1.78
C GLY A 214 22.16 -7.38 -2.67
N LYS A 215 21.88 -8.68 -2.49
CA LYS A 215 22.34 -9.76 -3.36
C LYS A 215 21.17 -10.54 -3.98
N GLN A 216 21.41 -11.19 -5.11
CA GLN A 216 20.43 -12.00 -5.82
C GLN A 216 21.12 -13.17 -6.54
N PHE A 217 20.43 -14.29 -6.69
CA PHE A 217 20.98 -15.41 -7.43
C PHE A 217 20.75 -15.23 -8.94
N GLN A 218 21.74 -15.64 -9.72
CA GLN A 218 21.71 -15.57 -11.18
C GLN A 218 22.06 -16.92 -11.78
N LEU A 219 21.29 -17.31 -12.80
CA LEU A 219 21.53 -18.52 -13.58
C LEU A 219 22.39 -18.18 -14.80
N TRP A 220 23.35 -19.06 -15.07
CA TRP A 220 24.22 -18.99 -16.23
C TRP A 220 24.18 -20.29 -17.00
N ALA A 221 24.10 -20.22 -18.32
CA ALA A 221 24.30 -21.35 -19.21
C ALA A 221 25.76 -21.44 -19.62
N ILE A 222 26.33 -22.64 -19.60
CA ILE A 222 27.69 -22.91 -20.07
C ILE A 222 27.61 -23.34 -21.53
N ILE A 223 28.11 -22.50 -22.43
CA ILE A 223 28.17 -22.75 -23.88
C ILE A 223 29.61 -22.57 -24.34
N ASN A 224 30.25 -23.62 -24.87
CA ASN A 224 31.64 -23.56 -25.35
C ASN A 224 32.62 -22.97 -24.32
N LYS A 225 32.48 -23.37 -23.04
CA LYS A 225 33.25 -22.86 -21.88
C LYS A 225 33.03 -21.37 -21.54
N LYS A 226 32.04 -20.71 -22.15
CA LYS A 226 31.59 -19.36 -21.77
C LYS A 226 30.28 -19.44 -21.00
N LEU A 227 30.15 -18.56 -20.01
CA LEU A 227 28.93 -18.39 -19.23
C LEU A 227 28.07 -17.33 -19.94
N VAL A 228 26.83 -17.70 -20.27
CA VAL A 228 25.81 -16.83 -20.86
C VAL A 228 24.75 -16.56 -19.81
N ASP A 229 24.38 -15.29 -19.66
CA ASP A 229 23.38 -14.86 -18.68
C ASP A 229 21.99 -15.36 -19.05
N GLU A 230 21.41 -16.19 -18.18
CA GLU A 230 20.05 -16.72 -18.32
C GLU A 230 19.02 -15.97 -17.46
N GLY A 231 19.48 -15.02 -16.65
CA GLY A 231 18.63 -14.18 -15.81
C GLY A 231 18.77 -14.44 -14.31
N VAL A 232 18.24 -13.50 -13.54
CA VAL A 232 18.16 -13.55 -12.08
C VAL A 232 16.90 -14.27 -11.63
N PHE A 233 16.95 -14.90 -10.47
CA PHE A 233 15.83 -15.66 -9.93
C PHE A 233 15.65 -15.47 -8.43
N GLU A 234 14.41 -15.59 -8.00
CA GLU A 234 13.99 -15.50 -6.62
C GLU A 234 14.18 -16.83 -5.89
N THR A 235 14.45 -16.76 -4.60
CA THR A 235 14.65 -17.92 -3.74
C THR A 235 13.98 -17.70 -2.39
N GLY A 236 13.64 -18.77 -1.69
CA GLY A 236 12.88 -18.72 -0.45
C GLY A 236 11.73 -19.73 -0.47
N ALA A 237 10.93 -19.74 0.59
CA ALA A 237 9.84 -20.71 0.75
C ALA A 237 8.78 -20.58 -0.36
N GLU A 238 8.43 -19.35 -0.76
CA GLU A 238 7.45 -19.11 -1.83
C GLU A 238 7.98 -19.49 -3.22
N ALA A 239 9.25 -19.17 -3.50
CA ALA A 239 9.89 -19.48 -4.78
C ALA A 239 10.27 -20.97 -4.93
N ALA A 240 10.29 -21.75 -3.84
CA ALA A 240 10.63 -23.18 -3.88
C ALA A 240 9.60 -24.03 -4.63
N GLN A 241 8.34 -23.59 -4.69
CA GLN A 241 7.24 -24.29 -5.36
C GLN A 241 6.90 -23.70 -6.73
N VAL A 242 7.45 -22.53 -7.09
CA VAL A 242 7.13 -21.81 -8.32
C VAL A 242 8.19 -22.09 -9.39
N LEU A 243 7.74 -22.36 -10.61
CA LEU A 243 8.61 -22.35 -11.79
C LEU A 243 8.83 -20.92 -12.25
N GLN A 244 10.09 -20.53 -12.35
CA GLN A 244 10.49 -19.22 -12.83
C GLN A 244 11.00 -19.36 -14.26
N GLN A 245 10.39 -18.61 -15.17
CA GLN A 245 10.82 -18.57 -16.56
C GLN A 245 12.11 -17.75 -16.68
N MET A 246 13.10 -18.33 -17.35
CA MET A 246 14.40 -17.70 -17.61
C MET A 246 14.48 -17.19 -19.05
N LYS A 247 15.60 -16.59 -19.41
CA LYS A 247 15.87 -16.16 -20.78
C LYS A 247 15.87 -17.36 -21.75
N PRO A 248 15.54 -17.13 -23.03
CA PRO A 248 15.51 -18.21 -24.00
C PRO A 248 16.92 -18.69 -24.33
N LEU A 249 17.09 -20.01 -24.36
CA LEU A 249 18.38 -20.68 -24.52
C LEU A 249 18.36 -21.70 -25.65
N ALA A 250 19.18 -21.44 -26.66
CA ALA A 250 19.29 -22.32 -27.83
C ALA A 250 20.07 -23.60 -27.54
N ALA A 251 21.13 -23.52 -26.72
CA ALA A 251 21.99 -24.64 -26.41
C ALA A 251 22.68 -24.46 -25.06
N ALA A 252 22.85 -25.54 -24.32
CA ALA A 252 23.60 -25.55 -23.08
C ALA A 252 24.40 -26.85 -22.95
N GLN A 253 25.63 -26.74 -22.42
CA GLN A 253 26.46 -27.89 -22.02
C GLN A 253 26.41 -28.11 -20.51
N GLY A 254 25.97 -27.09 -19.76
CA GLY A 254 25.88 -27.08 -18.32
C GLY A 254 25.20 -25.80 -17.83
N PHE A 255 24.94 -25.74 -16.54
CA PHE A 255 24.40 -24.57 -15.87
C PHE A 255 25.25 -24.25 -14.63
N ALA A 256 25.37 -22.97 -14.31
CA ALA A 256 26.00 -22.48 -13.09
C ALA A 256 25.10 -21.46 -12.41
N VAL A 257 25.19 -21.40 -11.08
CA VAL A 257 24.46 -20.44 -10.26
C VAL A 257 25.48 -19.61 -9.49
N THR A 258 25.39 -18.29 -9.61
CA THR A 258 26.23 -17.34 -8.86
C THR A 258 25.37 -16.48 -7.93
N LEU A 259 25.99 -15.93 -6.89
CA LEU A 259 25.37 -14.97 -5.97
C LEU A 259 25.89 -13.57 -6.30
N GLU A 260 25.11 -12.82 -7.08
CA GLU A 260 25.48 -11.50 -7.61
C GLU A 260 24.86 -10.37 -6.78
N LYS A 261 25.17 -9.12 -7.15
CA LYS A 261 24.46 -7.94 -6.62
C LYS A 261 23.00 -7.95 -7.07
N ALA A 262 22.13 -7.29 -6.31
CA ALA A 262 20.72 -7.15 -6.66
C ALA A 262 20.55 -6.58 -8.08
N GLY A 263 19.72 -7.23 -8.90
CA GLY A 263 19.56 -6.91 -10.33
C GLY A 263 20.50 -7.68 -11.28
N GLY A 264 21.40 -8.51 -10.74
CA GLY A 264 22.32 -9.33 -11.51
C GLY A 264 23.57 -8.58 -12.00
N SER A 265 24.47 -9.33 -12.61
CA SER A 265 25.71 -8.84 -13.21
C SER A 265 25.72 -9.16 -14.72
N PRO A 266 26.26 -8.26 -15.57
CA PRO A 266 26.43 -8.53 -17.00
C PRO A 266 27.55 -9.53 -17.29
N GLU A 267 28.51 -9.66 -16.37
CA GLU A 267 29.60 -10.63 -16.42
C GLU A 267 29.56 -11.50 -15.15
N PRO A 268 29.88 -12.80 -15.25
CA PRO A 268 29.84 -13.71 -14.12
C PRO A 268 30.96 -13.40 -13.12
N SER A 269 30.61 -13.22 -11.86
CA SER A 269 31.60 -13.12 -10.78
C SER A 269 32.13 -14.53 -10.47
N MET A 270 33.30 -14.87 -11.04
CA MET A 270 33.89 -16.22 -10.92
C MET A 270 34.18 -16.64 -9.46
N ASP A 271 34.38 -15.67 -8.58
CA ASP A 271 34.53 -15.85 -7.13
C ASP A 271 33.21 -16.12 -6.39
N GLN A 272 32.06 -15.82 -7.02
CA GLN A 272 30.72 -15.99 -6.47
C GLN A 272 29.98 -17.22 -7.02
N VAL A 273 30.68 -18.13 -7.74
CA VAL A 273 30.09 -19.37 -8.23
C VAL A 273 29.74 -20.29 -7.05
N CYS A 274 28.45 -20.46 -6.82
CA CYS A 274 27.91 -21.22 -5.69
C CYS A 274 27.65 -22.68 -6.08
N MET A 275 27.20 -22.91 -7.32
CA MET A 275 26.75 -24.22 -7.79
C MET A 275 27.02 -24.35 -9.29
N SER A 276 27.32 -25.57 -9.76
CA SER A 276 27.36 -25.85 -11.19
C SER A 276 27.00 -27.31 -11.45
N ALA A 277 26.39 -27.57 -12.61
CA ALA A 277 26.12 -28.91 -13.09
C ALA A 277 26.32 -28.98 -14.59
N LYS A 278 26.88 -30.11 -15.04
CA LYS A 278 26.95 -30.43 -16.46
C LYS A 278 25.65 -31.13 -16.86
N ILE A 279 25.12 -30.79 -18.03
CA ILE A 279 23.99 -31.52 -18.59
C ILE A 279 24.56 -32.85 -19.12
N ALA A 280 24.04 -33.96 -18.61
CA ALA A 280 24.29 -35.26 -19.23
C ALA A 280 23.48 -35.29 -20.54
N MET A 281 24.18 -35.32 -21.66
CA MET A 281 23.56 -35.47 -22.99
C MET A 281 23.11 -36.91 -23.22
#